data_AF-A0A3D4WLP3-F1
#
_entry.id   AF-A0A3D4WLP3-F1
#
_cell.length_a   1.000
_cell.length_b   1.000
_cell.length_c   1.000
_cell.angle_alpha   90.00
_cell.angle_beta   90.00
_cell.angle_gamma   90.00
#
_symmetry.space_group_name_H-M   'P 1'
#
loop_
_entity.id
_entity.type
_entity.pdbx_description
1 polymer ?
#
loop_
_entity_poly.entity_id
_entity_poly.type
_entity_poly.pdbx_seq_one_letter_code
_entity_poly.pdbx_strand_id
1 'polypeptide(L)'
;MTDLVTQAAWVLTAAFVLSLAYELYRATAKAGTSVHDSMQSFVKNNVALYVVAAAVIFFLFAGFAWAPWVGLIFSAVVIGASILYYNPKLLLERRPGIVDWFEDLVFTGLVFVALALLLYQVLGVTLVP
;
A
#
# COMPACT_ATOMS: atom_id res chain seq x y z
N MET A 1 -20.29 11.96 -11.10
CA MET A 1 -19.95 10.71 -10.40
C MET A 1 -18.47 10.46 -10.63
N THR A 2 -17.67 10.35 -9.57
CA THR A 2 -16.25 9.99 -9.67
C THR A 2 -16.12 8.54 -10.08
N ASP A 3 -15.40 8.26 -11.16
CA ASP A 3 -15.10 6.92 -11.66
C ASP A 3 -14.45 6.06 -10.56
N LEU A 4 -14.81 4.77 -10.46
CA LEU A 4 -14.31 3.85 -9.43
C LEU A 4 -12.78 3.73 -9.47
N VAL A 5 -12.20 3.82 -10.67
CA VAL A 5 -10.74 3.87 -10.88
C VAL A 5 -10.12 5.08 -10.19
N THR A 6 -10.75 6.25 -10.32
CA THR A 6 -10.25 7.49 -9.70
C THR A 6 -10.34 7.40 -8.18
N GLN A 7 -11.42 6.83 -7.64
CA GLN A 7 -11.56 6.61 -6.20
C GLN A 7 -10.48 5.64 -5.69
N ALA A 8 -10.26 4.52 -6.38
CA ALA A 8 -9.22 3.56 -6.03
C ALA A 8 -7.82 4.18 -6.09
N ALA A 9 -7.53 5.01 -7.10
CA ALA A 9 -6.25 5.70 -7.23
C ALA A 9 -5.98 6.65 -6.04
N TRP A 10 -7.00 7.38 -5.58
CA TRP A 10 -6.89 8.22 -4.38
C TRP A 10 -6.70 7.41 -3.11
N VAL A 11 -7.42 6.29 -2.96
CA VAL A 11 -7.24 5.38 -1.81
C VAL A 11 -5.81 4.81 -1.80
N LEU A 12 -5.28 4.37 -2.94
CA LEU A 12 -3.90 3.89 -3.06
C LEU A 12 -2.88 5.01 -2.81
N THR A 13 -3.19 6.24 -3.20
CA THR A 13 -2.36 7.41 -2.88
C THR A 13 -2.30 7.64 -1.38
N ALA A 14 -3.43 7.57 -0.68
CA ALA A 14 -3.47 7.70 0.78
C ALA A 14 -2.67 6.58 1.47
N ALA A 15 -2.83 5.33 1.02
CA ALA A 15 -2.06 4.19 1.53
C ALA A 15 -0.55 4.37 1.27
N PHE A 16 -0.17 4.82 0.08
CA PHE A 16 1.21 5.11 -0.30
C PHE A 16 1.84 6.17 0.60
N VAL A 17 1.15 7.30 0.80
CA VAL A 17 1.65 8.41 1.63
C VAL A 17 1.78 7.98 3.08
N LEU A 18 0.78 7.28 3.62
CA LEU A 18 0.81 6.74 4.99
C LEU A 18 2.03 5.84 5.19
N SER A 19 2.20 4.85 4.31
CA SER A 19 3.30 3.88 4.38
C SER A 19 4.66 4.56 4.22
N LEU A 20 4.80 5.48 3.27
CA LEU A 20 6.05 6.20 3.05
C LEU A 20 6.42 7.06 4.26
N ALA A 21 5.46 7.80 4.82
CA ALA A 21 5.69 8.61 6.01
C ALA A 21 6.08 7.74 7.21
N TYR A 22 5.46 6.57 7.36
CA TYR A 22 5.78 5.62 8.40
C TYR A 22 7.18 5.01 8.25
N GLU A 23 7.56 4.56 7.05
CA GLU A 23 8.91 4.03 6.80
C GLU A 23 9.99 5.11 6.98
N LEU A 24 9.72 6.36 6.58
CA LEU A 24 10.63 7.48 6.86
C LEU A 24 10.75 7.79 8.36
N TYR A 25 9.63 7.77 9.08
CA TYR A 25 9.62 7.89 10.54
C TYR A 25 10.46 6.79 11.18
N ARG A 26 10.31 5.52 10.75
CA ARG A 26 11.09 4.41 11.28
C ARG A 26 12.58 4.52 10.94
N ALA A 27 12.89 4.86 9.70
CA ALA A 27 14.26 5.01 9.22
C ALA A 27 15.02 6.17 9.91
N THR A 28 14.30 7.11 10.54
CA THR A 28 14.87 8.28 11.23
C THR A 28 14.72 8.18 12.74
N ALA A 29 13.49 8.25 13.27
CA ALA A 29 13.20 8.31 14.70
C ALA A 29 13.38 6.96 15.42
N LYS A 30 13.26 5.83 14.71
CA LYS A 30 13.53 4.49 15.23
C LYS A 30 14.83 3.89 14.69
N ALA A 31 15.72 4.71 14.13
CA ALA A 31 16.95 4.22 13.54
C ALA A 31 17.76 3.36 14.54
N GLY A 32 18.09 2.12 14.16
CA GLY A 32 18.86 1.20 15.00
C GLY A 32 18.06 0.41 16.05
N THR A 33 16.74 0.56 16.14
CA THR A 33 15.92 -0.31 17.02
C THR A 33 15.74 -1.72 16.46
N SER A 34 15.79 -1.87 15.13
CA SER A 34 15.77 -3.13 14.40
C SER A 34 16.73 -3.05 13.22
N VAL A 35 17.16 -4.21 12.70
CA VAL A 35 17.94 -4.31 11.44
C VAL A 35 17.18 -3.67 10.27
N HIS A 36 15.84 -3.66 10.37
CA HIS A 36 14.94 -3.08 9.37
C HIS A 36 14.85 -1.55 9.44
N ASP A 37 15.25 -0.93 10.55
CA ASP A 37 15.03 0.49 10.85
C ASP A 37 16.27 1.31 10.50
N SER A 38 16.54 1.47 9.22
CA SER A 38 17.60 2.34 8.74
C SER A 38 17.32 2.85 7.34
N MET A 39 17.86 4.03 7.01
CA MET A 39 17.75 4.58 5.65
C MET A 39 18.36 3.64 4.61
N GLN A 40 19.44 2.93 4.96
CA GLN A 40 20.05 1.94 4.07
C GLN A 40 19.13 0.75 3.82
N SER A 41 18.46 0.23 4.86
CA SER A 41 17.47 -0.85 4.72
C SER A 41 16.29 -0.41 3.85
N PHE A 42 15.76 0.79 4.08
CA PHE A 42 14.69 1.37 3.27
C PHE A 42 15.07 1.44 1.78
N VAL A 43 16.24 2.02 1.47
CA VAL A 43 16.71 2.15 0.09
C VAL A 43 16.93 0.80 -0.58
N LYS A 44 17.53 -0.15 0.14
CA LYS A 44 17.88 -1.45 -0.43
C LYS A 44 16.67 -2.37 -0.62
N ASN A 45 15.72 -2.36 0.32
CA ASN A 45 14.67 -3.36 0.40
C ASN A 45 13.30 -2.83 -0.04
N ASN A 46 13.01 -1.54 0.15
CA ASN A 46 11.64 -1.01 0.05
C ASN A 46 11.43 -0.04 -1.12
N VAL A 47 12.46 0.71 -1.55
CA VAL A 47 12.33 1.75 -2.60
C VAL A 47 11.75 1.20 -3.91
N ALA A 48 12.15 0.01 -4.34
CA ALA A 48 11.61 -0.60 -5.56
C ALA A 48 10.09 -0.77 -5.49
N LEU A 49 9.56 -1.14 -4.32
CA LEU A 49 8.13 -1.32 -4.08
C LEU A 49 7.38 0.02 -4.15
N TYR A 50 7.94 1.09 -3.60
CA TYR A 50 7.38 2.43 -3.72
C TYR A 50 7.39 2.95 -5.16
N VAL A 51 8.44 2.67 -5.93
CA VAL A 51 8.50 3.03 -7.36
C VAL A 51 7.40 2.31 -8.13
N VAL A 52 7.22 1.00 -7.88
CA VAL A 52 6.13 0.22 -8.50
C VAL A 52 4.76 0.77 -8.10
N ALA A 53 4.54 1.04 -6.81
CA ALA A 53 3.28 1.59 -6.31
C ALA A 53 2.96 2.95 -6.97
N ALA A 54 3.95 3.84 -7.06
CA ALA A 54 3.81 5.14 -7.71
C ALA A 54 3.46 5.00 -9.21
N ALA A 55 4.09 4.05 -9.90
CA ALA A 55 3.78 3.77 -11.31
C ALA A 55 2.34 3.27 -11.47
N VAL A 56 1.89 2.35 -10.62
CA VAL A 56 0.50 1.85 -10.63
C VAL A 56 -0.50 2.99 -10.43
N ILE A 57 -0.27 3.83 -9.41
CA ILE A 57 -1.12 5.00 -9.13
C ILE A 57 -1.16 5.95 -10.33
N PHE A 58 0.01 6.24 -10.93
CA PHE A 58 0.11 7.07 -12.12
C PHE A 58 -0.73 6.50 -13.28
N PHE A 59 -0.62 5.21 -13.57
CA PHE A 59 -1.38 4.59 -14.67
C PHE A 59 -2.89 4.61 -14.43
N LEU A 60 -3.33 4.48 -13.18
CA LEU A 60 -4.76 4.61 -12.82
C LEU A 60 -5.26 6.03 -13.08
N PHE A 61 -4.51 7.06 -12.68
CA PHE A 61 -4.88 8.45 -12.96
C PHE A 61 -4.79 8.81 -14.45
N ALA A 62 -3.84 8.23 -15.18
CA ALA A 62 -3.68 8.45 -16.60
C ALA A 62 -4.77 7.76 -17.46
N GLY A 63 -5.65 6.96 -16.86
CA GLY A 63 -6.81 6.38 -17.53
C GLY A 63 -6.49 5.29 -18.54
N PHE A 64 -5.36 4.60 -18.38
CA PHE A 64 -5.03 3.45 -19.25
C PHE A 64 -6.04 2.32 -19.04
N ALA A 65 -6.57 1.76 -20.13
CA ALA A 65 -7.61 0.73 -20.08
C ALA A 65 -7.20 -0.55 -19.31
N TRP A 66 -5.89 -0.86 -19.27
CA TRP A 66 -5.35 -2.01 -18.55
C TRP A 66 -4.97 -1.70 -17.09
N ALA A 67 -4.93 -0.43 -16.69
CA ALA A 67 -4.48 -0.03 -15.35
C ALA A 67 -5.34 -0.63 -14.22
N PRO A 68 -6.68 -0.75 -14.32
CA PRO A 68 -7.47 -1.35 -13.27
C PRO A 68 -7.06 -2.80 -12.94
N TRP A 69 -6.73 -3.60 -13.96
CA TRP A 69 -6.24 -4.97 -13.78
C TRP A 69 -4.90 -5.00 -13.05
N VAL A 70 -3.97 -4.12 -13.43
CA VAL A 70 -2.66 -4.02 -12.77
C VAL A 70 -2.81 -3.56 -11.33
N GLY A 71 -3.65 -2.55 -11.07
CA GLY A 71 -3.94 -2.08 -9.72
C GLY A 71 -4.59 -3.15 -8.85
N LEU A 72 -5.49 -3.97 -9.43
CA LEU A 72 -6.14 -5.09 -8.75
C LEU A 72 -5.12 -6.15 -8.32
N ILE A 73 -4.27 -6.60 -9.26
CA ILE A 73 -3.22 -7.58 -8.99
C ILE A 73 -2.24 -7.03 -7.95
N PHE A 74 -1.80 -5.78 -8.12
CA PHE A 74 -0.91 -5.11 -7.18
C PHE A 74 -1.50 -5.09 -5.77
N SER A 75 -2.76 -4.66 -5.63
CA SER A 75 -3.44 -4.61 -4.33
C SER A 75 -3.55 -6.00 -3.69
N ALA A 76 -3.90 -7.03 -4.47
CA ALA A 76 -3.99 -8.40 -3.99
C ALA A 76 -2.63 -8.95 -3.51
N VAL A 77 -1.55 -8.68 -4.27
CA VAL A 77 -0.19 -9.08 -3.89
C VAL A 77 0.26 -8.35 -2.62
N VAL A 78 -0.02 -7.05 -2.51
CA VAL A 78 0.33 -6.26 -1.31
C VAL A 78 -0.43 -6.75 -0.08
N ILE A 79 -1.73 -7.05 -0.20
CA ILE A 79 -2.51 -7.66 0.89
C ILE A 79 -1.92 -9.02 1.28
N GLY A 80 -1.61 -9.87 0.30
CA GLY A 80 -0.99 -11.16 0.55
C GLY A 80 0.36 -11.03 1.26
N ALA A 81 1.21 -10.09 0.82
CA ALA A 81 2.49 -9.81 1.46
C ALA A 81 2.32 -9.26 2.88
N SER A 82 1.33 -8.39 3.12
CA SER A 82 0.99 -7.88 4.45
C SER A 82 0.63 -9.01 5.41
N ILE A 83 -0.35 -9.83 5.04
CA ILE A 83 -0.90 -10.89 5.90
C ILE A 83 0.08 -12.05 6.10
N LEU A 84 0.76 -12.49 5.04
CA LEU A 84 1.55 -13.73 5.07
C LEU A 84 3.01 -13.52 5.46
N TYR A 85 3.54 -12.30 5.31
CA TYR A 85 4.96 -12.03 5.53
C TYR A 85 5.20 -10.87 6.48
N TYR A 86 4.64 -9.69 6.21
CA TYR A 86 4.90 -8.49 7.01
C TYR A 86 4.43 -8.68 8.46
N ASN A 87 3.16 -9.01 8.67
CA ASN A 87 2.59 -9.17 10.01
C ASN A 87 3.21 -10.30 10.83
N PRO A 88 3.32 -11.54 10.33
CA PRO A 88 3.79 -12.65 11.15
C PRO A 88 5.31 -12.69 11.31
N LYS A 89 6.10 -11.97 10.50
CA LYS A 89 7.57 -11.99 10.60
C LYS A 89 8.14 -10.61 10.88
N LEU A 90 7.96 -9.70 9.93
CA LEU A 90 8.70 -8.45 9.90
C LEU A 90 8.23 -7.49 11.02
N LEU A 91 6.91 -7.43 11.27
CA LEU A 91 6.33 -6.65 12.35
C LEU A 91 6.75 -7.18 13.73
N LEU A 92 6.82 -8.50 13.91
CA LEU A 92 7.29 -9.12 15.16
C LEU A 92 8.77 -8.87 15.42
N GLU A 93 9.62 -9.01 14.40
CA GLU A 93 11.05 -8.69 14.46
C GLU A 93 11.32 -7.22 14.79
N ARG A 94 10.39 -6.34 14.39
CA ARG A 94 10.41 -4.90 14.65
C ARG A 94 9.96 -4.49 16.05
N ARG A 95 9.58 -5.45 16.92
CA ARG A 95 9.03 -5.22 18.28
C ARG A 95 7.95 -4.13 18.28
N PRO A 96 6.75 -4.42 17.76
CA PRO A 96 5.80 -3.41 17.35
C PRO A 96 5.22 -2.68 18.56
N GLY A 97 5.16 -1.36 18.46
CA GLY A 97 4.36 -0.51 19.33
C GLY A 97 2.98 -0.24 18.72
N ILE A 98 2.18 0.55 19.43
CA ILE A 98 0.81 0.89 19.02
C ILE A 98 0.75 1.56 17.65
N VAL A 99 1.70 2.45 17.36
CA VAL A 99 1.78 3.15 16.06
C VAL A 99 2.02 2.17 14.91
N ASP A 100 2.85 1.15 15.14
CA ASP A 100 3.17 0.13 14.13
C ASP A 100 1.95 -0.74 13.81
N TRP A 101 1.16 -1.08 14.84
CA TRP A 101 -0.08 -1.83 14.67
C TRP A 101 -1.18 -1.00 13.99
N PHE A 102 -1.34 0.26 14.39
CA PHE A 102 -2.32 1.16 13.78
C PHE A 102 -2.00 1.40 12.30
N GLU A 103 -0.73 1.64 11.97
CA GLU A 103 -0.31 1.85 10.58
C GLU A 103 -0.61 0.61 9.72
N ASP A 104 -0.24 -0.59 10.19
CA ASP A 104 -0.50 -1.82 9.44
C ASP A 104 -1.99 -2.03 9.16
N LEU A 105 -2.84 -1.82 10.18
CA LEU A 105 -4.29 -1.98 10.04
C LEU A 105 -4.89 -0.99 9.06
N VAL A 106 -4.50 0.29 9.15
CA VAL A 106 -5.03 1.35 8.29
C VAL A 106 -4.51 1.17 6.88
N PHE A 107 -3.22 0.90 6.70
CA PHE A 107 -2.61 0.63 5.40
C PHE A 107 -3.31 -0.56 4.72
N THR A 108 -3.36 -1.70 5.40
CA THR A 108 -3.96 -2.91 4.85
C THR A 108 -5.45 -2.71 4.55
N GLY A 109 -6.19 -2.03 5.44
CA GLY A 109 -7.59 -1.66 5.23
C GLY A 109 -7.80 -0.79 3.98
N LEU A 110 -6.95 0.22 3.76
CA LEU A 110 -7.01 1.06 2.56
C LEU A 110 -6.74 0.24 1.29
N VAL A 111 -5.76 -0.67 1.31
CA VAL A 111 -5.47 -1.54 0.15
C VAL A 111 -6.65 -2.48 -0.13
N PHE A 112 -7.36 -2.99 0.89
CA PHE A 112 -8.60 -3.74 0.69
C PHE A 112 -9.71 -2.91 0.04
N VAL A 113 -9.87 -1.65 0.45
CA VAL A 113 -10.84 -0.74 -0.16
C VAL A 113 -10.49 -0.50 -1.63
N ALA A 114 -9.22 -0.24 -1.95
CA ALA A 114 -8.77 -0.08 -3.33
C ALA A 114 -9.00 -1.35 -4.16
N LEU A 115 -8.69 -2.53 -3.61
CA LEU A 115 -8.95 -3.81 -4.26
C LEU A 115 -10.45 -3.97 -4.59
N ALA A 116 -11.34 -3.67 -3.64
CA ALA A 116 -12.78 -3.81 -3.84
C ALA A 116 -13.30 -2.85 -4.93
N LEU A 117 -12.86 -1.59 -4.91
CA LEU A 117 -13.23 -0.61 -5.94
C LEU A 117 -12.76 -1.04 -7.33
N LEU A 118 -11.51 -1.51 -7.45
CA LEU A 118 -10.98 -2.01 -8.72
C LEU A 118 -11.66 -3.31 -9.16
N LEU A 119 -12.05 -4.17 -8.23
CA LEU A 119 -12.80 -5.38 -8.53
C LEU A 119 -14.18 -5.04 -9.11
N TYR A 120 -14.91 -4.11 -8.48
CA TYR A 120 -16.20 -3.65 -9.00
C TYR A 120 -16.06 -3.02 -10.38
N GLN A 121 -15.03 -2.20 -10.59
CA GLN A 121 -14.74 -1.65 -11.91
C GLN A 121 -14.53 -2.74 -12.96
N VAL A 122 -13.68 -3.73 -12.65
CA VAL A 122 -13.35 -4.83 -13.57
C VAL A 122 -14.56 -5.71 -13.87
N LEU A 123 -15.45 -5.91 -12.88
CA LEU A 123 -16.69 -6.66 -13.05
C LEU A 123 -17.81 -5.85 -13.73
N GLY A 124 -17.60 -4.56 -14.00
CA GLY A 124 -18.62 -3.67 -14.56
C GLY A 124 -19.78 -3.37 -13.60
N VAL A 125 -19.57 -3.55 -12.30
CA VAL A 125 -20.57 -3.27 -11.26
C VAL A 125 -20.43 -1.80 -10.84
N THR A 126 -21.54 -1.06 -10.85
CA THR A 126 -21.57 0.32 -10.37
C THR A 126 -22.02 0.37 -8.92
N LEU A 127 -21.41 1.26 -8.12
CA LEU A 127 -21.89 1.57 -6.78
C LEU A 127 -22.97 2.66 -6.89
N VAL A 128 -24.21 2.32 -6.53
CA VAL A 128 -25.32 3.28 -6.45
C VAL A 128 -25.31 3.89 -5.04
N PRO A 129 -25.44 5.22 -4.90
CA PRO A 129 -25.57 5.89 -3.59
C PRO A 129 -26.78 5.44 -2.78
#